data_AF-A0A8E2EH53-F1
#
_entry.id   AF-A0A8E2EH53-F1
#
_cell.length_a   1.000
_cell.length_b   1.000
_cell.length_c   1.000
_cell.angle_alpha   90.00
_cell.angle_beta   90.00
_cell.angle_gamma   90.00
#
_symmetry.space_group_name_H-M   'P 1'
#
loop_
_entity.id
_entity.type
_entity.pdbx_description
1 polymer ?
#
loop_
_entity_poly.entity_id
_entity_poly.type
_entity_poly.pdbx_seq_one_letter_code
_entity_poly.pdbx_strand_id
1 'polypeptide(L)'
;MPTVIPPIEKLPLAVRRNVRDEYESKRADYEEQITTLMGTAWKIDINPNAIWIYAEDNSYGKNSLGECLSSYVKDAIYSLKYFLEKHGVAGKDEVNAACPKHTLTLEFDESGKISYCGCDVHDGNLRILFQENNLGTNISYALQDLDKAISDVMVNPAISYLARHSIADEWEKGAADLQKKIGTQLANDKIILTPNSEAVWAALKNEKCVSDNRADWEKALGYMVMEYFKGLLWTLEYEKFASDDMLQEGFAEAVPKGEVKMRIVKKLVQGSYNECVIEDGVLYLQTTPENWGTNCSDIASKIVDIL
;
A
#
# COMPACT_ATOMS: atom_id res chain seq x y z
N MET A 1 18.36 -21.54 3.10
CA MET A 1 18.92 -20.37 2.39
C MET A 1 19.54 -20.88 1.12
N PRO A 2 19.20 -20.31 -0.04
CA PRO A 2 19.76 -20.71 -1.32
C PRO A 2 21.29 -20.54 -1.35
N THR A 3 21.97 -21.30 -2.21
CA THR A 3 23.44 -21.23 -2.31
C THR A 3 23.85 -20.12 -3.28
N VAL A 4 24.56 -19.11 -2.78
CA VAL A 4 25.10 -18.03 -3.61
C VAL A 4 26.31 -18.54 -4.38
N ILE A 5 26.27 -18.39 -5.71
CA ILE A 5 27.32 -18.80 -6.64
C ILE A 5 28.00 -17.55 -7.18
N PRO A 6 29.35 -17.48 -7.20
CA PRO A 6 30.04 -16.32 -7.75
C PRO A 6 29.74 -16.18 -9.25
N PRO A 7 29.76 -14.94 -9.79
CA PRO A 7 29.58 -14.70 -11.22
C PRO A 7 30.58 -15.50 -12.05
N ILE A 8 30.12 -16.05 -13.18
CA ILE A 8 31.03 -16.72 -14.12
C ILE A 8 31.98 -15.69 -14.75
N GLU A 9 33.26 -16.03 -14.92
CA GLU A 9 34.21 -15.10 -15.55
C GLU A 9 33.82 -14.74 -16.98
N LYS A 10 33.24 -15.71 -17.71
CA LYS A 10 32.92 -15.55 -19.13
C LYS A 10 31.75 -16.43 -19.56
N LEU A 11 30.73 -15.77 -20.13
CA LEU A 11 29.59 -16.45 -20.74
C LEU A 11 29.97 -17.20 -22.04
N PRO A 12 29.29 -18.31 -22.37
CA PRO A 12 29.42 -18.95 -23.69
C PRO A 12 29.18 -17.97 -24.84
N LEU A 13 29.84 -18.18 -25.99
CA LEU A 13 29.77 -17.24 -27.12
C LEU A 13 28.32 -17.01 -27.61
N ALA A 14 27.53 -18.07 -27.72
CA ALA A 14 26.13 -17.97 -28.14
C ALA A 14 25.31 -17.11 -27.17
N VAL A 15 25.52 -17.28 -25.86
CA VAL A 15 24.85 -16.48 -24.81
C VAL A 15 25.30 -15.03 -24.87
N ARG A 16 26.61 -14.75 -24.99
CA ARG A 16 27.12 -13.37 -25.15
C ARG A 16 26.54 -12.66 -26.36
N ARG A 17 26.39 -13.37 -27.49
CA ARG A 17 25.76 -12.83 -28.68
C ARG A 17 24.29 -12.48 -28.41
N ASN A 18 23.54 -13.38 -27.79
CA ASN A 18 22.14 -13.13 -27.46
C ASN A 18 21.98 -11.95 -26.47
N VAL A 19 22.82 -11.86 -25.43
CA VAL A 19 22.87 -10.69 -24.52
C VAL A 19 23.13 -9.39 -25.27
N ARG A 20 24.14 -9.37 -26.16
CA ARG A 20 24.47 -8.19 -26.97
C ARG A 20 23.28 -7.76 -27.84
N ASP A 21 22.72 -8.72 -28.57
CA ASP A 21 21.73 -8.45 -29.62
C ASP A 21 20.36 -8.12 -29.03
N GLU A 22 19.98 -8.78 -27.93
CA GLU A 22 18.61 -8.70 -27.43
C GLU A 22 18.43 -7.80 -26.21
N TYR A 23 19.50 -7.52 -25.46
CA TYR A 23 19.48 -6.69 -24.25
C TYR A 23 20.37 -5.44 -24.36
N GLU A 24 21.68 -5.59 -24.53
CA GLU A 24 22.61 -4.43 -24.54
C GLU A 24 22.27 -3.43 -25.65
N SER A 25 21.89 -3.91 -26.84
CA SER A 25 21.48 -3.07 -27.97
C SER A 25 20.24 -2.22 -27.69
N LYS A 26 19.41 -2.63 -26.72
CA LYS A 26 18.14 -1.98 -26.34
C LYS A 26 18.22 -1.28 -24.97
N ARG A 27 19.31 -1.45 -24.22
CA ARG A 27 19.43 -0.92 -22.85
C ARG A 27 19.21 0.59 -22.78
N ALA A 28 19.77 1.34 -23.73
CA ALA A 28 19.60 2.80 -23.77
C ALA A 28 18.13 3.23 -23.95
N ASP A 29 17.36 2.52 -24.79
CA ASP A 29 15.92 2.76 -24.96
C ASP A 29 15.15 2.44 -23.69
N TYR A 30 15.51 1.35 -22.99
CA TYR A 30 14.90 1.03 -21.70
C TYR A 30 15.20 2.07 -20.62
N GLU A 31 16.45 2.52 -20.52
CA GLU A 31 16.85 3.60 -19.60
C GLU A 31 16.11 4.90 -19.90
N GLU A 32 15.91 5.25 -21.17
CA GLU A 32 15.13 6.42 -21.59
C GLU A 32 13.65 6.28 -21.19
N GLN A 33 13.06 5.10 -21.39
CA GLN A 33 11.67 4.83 -20.97
C GLN A 33 11.51 4.98 -19.45
N ILE A 34 12.39 4.37 -18.64
CA ILE A 34 12.33 4.50 -17.18
C ILE A 34 12.56 5.95 -16.76
N THR A 35 13.56 6.63 -17.34
CA THR A 35 13.86 8.04 -17.08
C THR A 35 12.65 8.93 -17.35
N THR A 36 11.95 8.69 -18.47
CA THR A 36 10.75 9.43 -18.84
C THR A 36 9.62 9.23 -17.83
N LEU A 37 9.38 7.98 -17.41
CA LEU A 37 8.37 7.66 -16.41
C LEU A 37 8.68 8.31 -15.05
N MET A 38 9.95 8.28 -14.65
CA MET A 38 10.39 8.72 -13.33
C MET A 38 10.70 10.22 -13.26
N GLY A 39 10.77 10.91 -14.40
CA GLY A 39 11.05 12.34 -14.48
C GLY A 39 12.47 12.74 -14.04
N THR A 40 13.35 11.77 -13.83
CA THR A 40 14.77 11.93 -13.47
C THR A 40 15.57 10.83 -14.15
N ALA A 41 16.88 11.01 -14.31
CA ALA A 41 17.72 10.05 -15.02
C ALA A 41 17.87 8.75 -14.22
N TRP A 42 17.44 7.64 -14.83
CA TRP A 42 17.60 6.28 -14.31
C TRP A 42 18.55 5.45 -15.18
N LYS A 43 19.21 4.46 -14.56
CA LYS A 43 20.11 3.53 -15.23
C LYS A 43 19.71 2.09 -14.98
N ILE A 44 20.18 1.18 -15.83
CA ILE A 44 20.03 -0.26 -15.65
C ILE A 44 21.42 -0.86 -15.46
N ASP A 45 21.66 -1.44 -14.28
CA ASP A 45 22.90 -2.11 -13.91
C ASP A 45 22.63 -3.60 -13.62
N ILE A 46 22.63 -4.38 -14.70
CA ILE A 46 22.37 -5.81 -14.65
C ILE A 46 23.64 -6.52 -15.12
N ASN A 47 24.17 -7.44 -14.29
CA ASN A 47 25.33 -8.25 -14.62
C ASN A 47 24.91 -9.63 -15.18
N PRO A 48 24.99 -9.87 -16.50
CA PRO A 48 24.54 -11.12 -17.09
C PRO A 48 25.34 -12.33 -16.60
N ASN A 49 26.62 -12.14 -16.23
CA ASN A 49 27.47 -13.21 -15.72
C ASN A 49 27.05 -13.66 -14.32
N ALA A 50 26.56 -12.73 -13.49
CA ALA A 50 26.04 -13.04 -12.16
C ALA A 50 24.69 -13.78 -12.22
N ILE A 51 23.94 -13.60 -13.31
CA ILE A 51 22.59 -14.15 -13.47
C ILE A 51 22.62 -15.54 -14.12
N TRP A 52 23.35 -15.67 -15.24
CA TRP A 52 23.34 -16.89 -16.04
C TRP A 52 23.77 -18.15 -15.29
N ILE A 53 24.60 -17.99 -14.26
CA ILE A 53 25.10 -19.12 -13.46
C ILE A 53 23.97 -19.86 -12.72
N TYR A 54 22.86 -19.17 -12.45
CA TYR A 54 21.66 -19.72 -11.82
C TYR A 54 20.63 -20.27 -12.82
N ALA A 55 20.91 -20.16 -14.12
CA ALA A 55 19.99 -20.66 -15.14
C ALA A 55 20.04 -22.19 -15.24
N GLU A 56 18.86 -22.83 -15.18
CA GLU A 56 18.69 -24.27 -15.37
C GLU A 56 18.99 -24.70 -16.79
N ASP A 57 19.48 -25.92 -16.98
CA ASP A 57 19.72 -26.45 -18.32
C ASP A 57 18.43 -26.51 -19.14
N ASN A 58 18.53 -26.14 -20.41
CA ASN A 58 17.41 -26.02 -21.34
C ASN A 58 16.34 -24.97 -20.98
N SER A 59 16.61 -24.07 -20.02
CA SER A 59 15.69 -22.97 -19.66
C SER A 59 15.83 -21.75 -20.57
N TYR A 60 14.87 -20.83 -20.45
CA TYR A 60 14.89 -19.53 -21.12
C TYR A 60 16.13 -18.72 -20.74
N GLY A 61 16.44 -18.60 -19.43
CA GLY A 61 17.63 -17.91 -18.95
C GLY A 61 18.95 -18.54 -19.40
N LYS A 62 18.97 -19.84 -19.70
CA LYS A 62 20.17 -20.56 -20.16
C LYS A 62 20.45 -20.36 -21.63
N ASN A 63 19.41 -20.50 -22.45
CA ASN A 63 19.49 -20.55 -23.90
C ASN A 63 19.39 -19.15 -24.54
N SER A 64 18.61 -18.26 -23.94
CA SER A 64 18.26 -16.94 -24.48
C SER A 64 18.35 -15.86 -23.39
N LEU A 65 19.48 -15.79 -22.69
CA LEU A 65 19.67 -14.87 -21.56
C LEU A 65 19.35 -13.41 -21.91
N GLY A 66 19.80 -12.91 -23.06
CA GLY A 66 19.53 -11.53 -23.48
C GLY A 66 18.04 -11.23 -23.63
N GLU A 67 17.29 -12.15 -24.22
CA GLU A 67 15.83 -12.02 -24.32
C GLU A 67 15.21 -12.06 -22.92
N CYS A 68 15.68 -12.95 -22.05
CA CYS A 68 15.21 -13.07 -20.67
C CYS A 68 15.43 -11.78 -19.87
N LEU A 69 16.62 -11.18 -19.94
CA LEU A 69 16.92 -9.90 -19.28
C LEU A 69 16.02 -8.78 -19.82
N SER A 70 15.85 -8.72 -21.14
CA SER A 70 14.95 -7.75 -21.77
C SER A 70 13.50 -7.93 -21.37
N SER A 71 13.02 -9.17 -21.16
CA SER A 71 11.68 -9.42 -20.62
C SER A 71 11.53 -8.84 -19.21
N TYR A 72 12.48 -9.08 -18.30
CA TYR A 72 12.44 -8.49 -16.95
C TYR A 72 12.39 -6.97 -16.98
N VAL A 73 13.21 -6.32 -17.81
CA VAL A 73 13.21 -4.86 -17.93
C VAL A 73 11.90 -4.33 -18.51
N LYS A 74 11.34 -4.99 -19.54
CA LYS A 74 10.04 -4.60 -20.11
C LYS A 74 8.91 -4.72 -19.11
N ASP A 75 8.87 -5.81 -18.34
CA ASP A 75 7.84 -6.00 -17.30
C ASP A 75 8.01 -5.01 -16.14
N ALA A 76 9.26 -4.65 -15.79
CA ALA A 76 9.52 -3.57 -14.86
C ALA A 76 9.00 -2.22 -15.36
N ILE A 77 9.26 -1.86 -16.63
CA ILE A 77 8.71 -0.65 -17.26
C ILE A 77 7.17 -0.66 -17.26
N TYR A 78 6.56 -1.80 -17.59
CA TYR A 78 5.11 -1.95 -17.57
C TYR A 78 4.53 -1.77 -16.15
N SER A 79 5.16 -2.38 -15.16
CA SER A 79 4.75 -2.27 -13.77
C SER A 79 4.90 -0.85 -13.22
N LEU A 80 5.97 -0.14 -13.59
CA LEU A 80 6.15 1.27 -13.26
C LEU A 80 5.05 2.14 -13.89
N LYS A 81 4.66 1.89 -15.16
CA LYS A 81 3.52 2.59 -15.78
C LYS A 81 2.24 2.37 -14.99
N TYR A 82 1.91 1.12 -14.68
CA TYR A 82 0.71 0.77 -13.92
C TYR A 82 0.72 1.38 -12.51
N PHE A 83 1.86 1.35 -11.84
CA PHE A 83 2.04 2.00 -10.54
C PHE A 83 1.79 3.51 -10.64
N LEU A 84 2.34 4.19 -11.65
CA LEU A 84 2.14 5.63 -11.84
C LEU A 84 0.73 6.00 -12.28
N GLU A 85 0.03 5.14 -13.03
CA GLU A 85 -1.40 5.33 -13.33
C GLU A 85 -2.24 5.35 -12.06
N LYS A 86 -1.89 4.52 -11.08
CA LYS A 86 -2.59 4.44 -9.78
C LYS A 86 -2.17 5.54 -8.81
N HIS A 87 -0.87 5.80 -8.68
CA HIS A 87 -0.31 6.63 -7.61
C HIS A 87 0.10 8.04 -8.05
N GLY A 88 0.12 8.33 -9.35
CA GLY A 88 0.41 9.64 -9.91
C GLY A 88 1.78 10.19 -9.52
N VAL A 89 1.84 11.53 -9.41
CA VAL A 89 3.08 12.26 -9.07
C VAL A 89 3.60 11.86 -7.68
N ALA A 90 2.72 11.65 -6.70
CA ALA A 90 3.12 11.24 -5.36
C ALA A 90 3.84 9.89 -5.36
N GLY A 91 3.34 8.90 -6.11
CA GLY A 91 4.03 7.62 -6.26
C GLY A 91 5.41 7.75 -6.92
N LYS A 92 5.52 8.59 -7.95
CA LYS A 92 6.81 8.88 -8.60
C LYS A 92 7.83 9.41 -7.61
N ASP A 93 7.43 10.38 -6.79
CA ASP A 93 8.33 11.02 -5.82
C ASP A 93 8.78 10.03 -4.73
N GLU A 94 7.90 9.13 -4.31
CA GLU A 94 8.20 8.09 -3.33
C GLU A 94 9.17 7.03 -3.87
N VAL A 95 9.01 6.60 -5.13
CA VAL A 95 9.97 5.70 -5.80
C VAL A 95 11.36 6.34 -5.87
N ASN A 96 11.44 7.60 -6.32
CA ASN A 96 12.72 8.32 -6.42
C ASN A 96 13.36 8.55 -5.05
N ALA A 97 12.56 8.82 -4.02
CA ALA A 97 13.05 8.99 -2.65
C ALA A 97 13.57 7.67 -2.05
N ALA A 98 12.85 6.56 -2.27
CA ALA A 98 13.28 5.24 -1.81
C ALA A 98 14.50 4.71 -2.58
N CYS A 99 14.64 5.08 -3.86
CA CYS A 99 15.72 4.63 -4.74
C CYS A 99 16.64 5.79 -5.17
N PRO A 100 17.39 6.43 -4.25
CA PRO A 100 18.18 7.63 -4.55
C PRO A 100 19.32 7.42 -5.54
N LYS A 101 19.72 6.16 -5.83
CA LYS A 101 20.69 5.85 -6.89
C LYS A 101 20.06 5.83 -8.28
N HIS A 102 18.73 5.82 -8.38
CA HIS A 102 17.98 5.74 -9.63
C HIS A 102 18.50 4.63 -10.55
N THR A 103 18.69 3.44 -9.98
CA THR A 103 19.25 2.29 -10.71
C THR A 103 18.34 1.09 -10.53
N LEU A 104 17.99 0.45 -11.65
CA LEU A 104 17.31 -0.84 -11.71
C LEU A 104 18.35 -1.95 -11.85
N THR A 105 18.26 -2.96 -11.00
CA THR A 105 19.14 -4.14 -11.03
C THR A 105 18.32 -5.43 -11.11
N LEU A 106 18.98 -6.55 -11.42
CA LEU A 106 18.40 -7.89 -11.38
C LEU A 106 19.37 -8.83 -10.66
N GLU A 107 18.93 -9.40 -9.56
CA GLU A 107 19.76 -10.16 -8.64
C GLU A 107 19.06 -11.45 -8.18
N PHE A 108 19.84 -12.38 -7.64
CA PHE A 108 19.35 -13.62 -7.06
C PHE A 108 18.82 -13.38 -5.64
N ASP A 109 17.67 -13.96 -5.28
CA ASP A 109 17.12 -13.84 -3.93
C ASP A 109 17.87 -14.74 -2.94
N GLU A 110 18.91 -14.19 -2.30
CA GLU A 110 19.68 -14.90 -1.27
C GLU A 110 18.86 -15.23 -0.01
N SER A 111 17.75 -14.52 0.21
CA SER A 111 16.88 -14.77 1.37
C SER A 111 15.99 -15.99 1.18
N GLY A 112 15.72 -16.36 -0.08
CA GLY A 112 14.82 -17.43 -0.50
C GLY A 112 13.36 -17.21 -0.08
N LYS A 113 12.94 -15.96 0.09
CA LYS A 113 11.57 -15.59 0.48
C LYS A 113 10.65 -15.44 -0.72
N ILE A 114 11.22 -15.19 -1.90
CA ILE A 114 10.47 -15.00 -3.15
C ILE A 114 10.24 -16.36 -3.82
N SER A 115 9.04 -16.53 -4.37
CA SER A 115 8.63 -17.79 -5.03
C SER A 115 9.19 -17.91 -6.46
N TYR A 116 9.02 -16.86 -7.29
CA TYR A 116 9.48 -16.84 -8.69
C TYR A 116 10.41 -15.65 -8.93
N CYS A 117 9.83 -14.46 -8.93
CA CYS A 117 10.50 -13.18 -8.91
C CYS A 117 9.67 -12.17 -8.13
N GLY A 118 10.30 -11.07 -7.75
CA GLY A 118 9.70 -9.96 -7.01
C GLY A 118 10.68 -8.81 -6.94
N CYS A 119 10.46 -7.85 -6.04
CA CYS A 119 11.35 -6.72 -5.88
C CYS A 119 11.56 -6.33 -4.43
N ASP A 120 12.67 -5.64 -4.21
CA ASP A 120 12.91 -4.87 -3.02
C ASP A 120 13.65 -3.57 -3.37
N VAL A 121 13.85 -2.75 -2.35
CA VAL A 121 14.77 -1.63 -2.42
C VAL A 121 15.96 -1.96 -1.53
N HIS A 122 17.17 -1.93 -2.11
CA HIS A 122 18.39 -2.31 -1.41
C HIS A 122 19.53 -1.36 -1.77
N ASP A 123 20.21 -0.84 -0.76
CA ASP A 123 21.27 0.16 -0.91
C ASP A 123 20.88 1.34 -1.83
N GLY A 124 19.61 1.71 -1.83
CA GLY A 124 19.05 2.79 -2.65
C GLY A 124 18.87 2.46 -4.14
N ASN A 125 18.94 1.18 -4.53
CA ASN A 125 18.58 0.69 -5.85
C ASN A 125 17.20 0.02 -5.80
N LEU A 126 16.46 0.06 -6.91
CA LEU A 126 15.33 -0.83 -7.13
C LEU A 126 15.86 -2.15 -7.68
N ARG A 127 15.67 -3.25 -6.94
CA ARG A 127 16.13 -4.56 -7.40
C ARG A 127 14.97 -5.42 -7.82
N ILE A 128 15.08 -6.02 -8.99
CA ILE A 128 14.32 -7.21 -9.34
C ILE A 128 15.08 -8.39 -8.74
N LEU A 129 14.36 -9.27 -8.08
CA LEU A 129 14.89 -10.49 -7.49
C LEU A 129 14.28 -11.69 -8.19
N PHE A 130 15.08 -12.70 -8.50
CA PHE A 130 14.59 -14.00 -8.99
C PHE A 130 15.05 -15.12 -8.06
N GLN A 131 14.25 -16.17 -7.97
CA GLN A 131 14.53 -17.31 -7.11
C GLN A 131 15.27 -18.42 -7.85
N GLU A 132 15.96 -19.27 -7.09
CA GLU A 132 16.58 -20.51 -7.58
C GLU A 132 15.60 -21.32 -8.43
N ASN A 133 16.06 -21.79 -9.59
CA ASN A 133 15.26 -22.54 -10.58
C ASN A 133 14.02 -21.79 -11.11
N ASN A 134 14.01 -20.46 -11.03
CA ASN A 134 12.88 -19.64 -11.52
C ASN A 134 13.32 -18.45 -12.38
N LEU A 135 14.58 -18.42 -12.83
CA LEU A 135 15.05 -17.39 -13.74
C LEU A 135 14.29 -17.42 -15.07
N GLY A 136 13.58 -16.32 -15.36
CA GLY A 136 12.77 -16.18 -16.56
C GLY A 136 11.35 -16.75 -16.45
N THR A 137 10.94 -17.17 -15.26
CA THR A 137 9.58 -17.69 -14.97
C THR A 137 8.74 -16.61 -14.30
N ASN A 138 7.48 -16.44 -14.75
CA ASN A 138 6.51 -15.49 -14.19
C ASN A 138 7.06 -14.05 -14.06
N ILE A 139 7.85 -13.62 -15.05
CA ILE A 139 8.54 -12.33 -15.11
C ILE A 139 7.60 -11.14 -14.84
N SER A 140 6.33 -11.25 -15.21
CA SER A 140 5.31 -10.23 -14.92
C SER A 140 5.10 -9.94 -13.44
N TYR A 141 5.64 -10.75 -12.51
CA TYR A 141 5.59 -10.52 -11.06
C TYR A 141 6.78 -9.70 -10.54
N ALA A 142 7.76 -9.37 -11.41
CA ALA A 142 9.02 -8.74 -11.04
C ALA A 142 8.86 -7.50 -10.16
N LEU A 143 7.91 -6.61 -10.45
CA LEU A 143 7.64 -5.42 -9.63
C LEU A 143 6.20 -5.37 -9.10
N GLN A 144 5.52 -6.52 -8.96
CA GLN A 144 4.11 -6.55 -8.55
C GLN A 144 3.88 -5.95 -7.15
N ASP A 145 4.84 -6.13 -6.24
CA ASP A 145 4.79 -5.64 -4.85
C ASP A 145 5.64 -4.36 -4.63
N LEU A 146 5.81 -3.54 -5.67
CA LEU A 146 6.62 -2.31 -5.59
C LEU A 146 6.16 -1.36 -4.48
N ASP A 147 4.85 -1.27 -4.25
CA ASP A 147 4.25 -0.40 -3.23
C ASP A 147 4.65 -0.82 -1.80
N LYS A 148 4.76 -2.13 -1.56
CA LYS A 148 5.32 -2.70 -0.34
C LYS A 148 6.82 -2.47 -0.24
N ALA A 149 7.57 -2.73 -1.32
CA ALA A 149 9.03 -2.56 -1.34
C ALA A 149 9.47 -1.12 -0.98
N ILE A 150 8.74 -0.11 -1.49
CA ILE A 150 8.95 1.30 -1.13
C ILE A 150 8.62 1.55 0.34
N SER A 151 7.50 1.00 0.82
CA SER A 151 7.04 1.18 2.20
C SER A 151 8.02 0.61 3.23
N ASP A 152 8.65 -0.52 2.93
CA ASP A 152 9.57 -1.23 3.82
C ASP A 152 10.90 -0.47 4.03
N VAL A 153 11.29 0.42 3.11
CA VAL A 153 12.57 1.17 3.18
C VAL A 153 12.41 2.57 3.77
N MET A 154 11.20 3.13 3.77
CA MET A 154 10.93 4.41 4.39
C MET A 154 11.03 4.27 5.92
N VAL A 155 12.16 4.70 6.48
CA VAL A 155 12.43 4.64 7.92
C VAL A 155 11.55 5.66 8.65
N ASN A 156 10.68 5.16 9.53
CA ASN A 156 9.88 5.94 10.49
C ASN A 156 8.92 7.02 9.94
N PRO A 157 8.15 6.80 8.86
CA PRO A 157 7.00 7.66 8.65
C PRO A 157 5.96 7.36 9.75
N ALA A 158 5.25 8.39 10.23
CA ALA A 158 4.16 8.23 11.20
C ALA A 158 3.10 7.22 10.71
N ILE A 159 2.96 7.09 9.38
CA ILE A 159 2.04 6.20 8.65
C ILE A 159 2.78 5.64 7.41
N SER A 160 2.61 4.37 7.02
CA SER A 160 3.25 3.83 5.79
C SER A 160 2.78 4.54 4.53
N TYR A 161 3.55 4.41 3.43
CA TYR A 161 3.16 4.98 2.14
C TYR A 161 1.81 4.43 1.65
N LEU A 162 1.60 3.12 1.75
CA LEU A 162 0.31 2.48 1.41
C LEU A 162 -0.87 3.10 2.13
N ALA A 163 -0.73 3.32 3.43
CA ALA A 163 -1.77 3.93 4.24
C ALA A 163 -1.95 5.43 3.95
N ARG A 164 -0.88 6.20 3.73
CA ARG A 164 -0.98 7.61 3.30
C ARG A 164 -1.75 7.74 1.99
N HIS A 165 -1.43 6.89 1.01
CA HIS A 165 -2.11 6.87 -0.26
C HIS A 165 -3.58 6.46 -0.12
N SER A 166 -3.89 5.42 0.67
CA SER A 166 -5.26 5.02 0.98
C SER A 166 -6.08 6.15 1.61
N ILE A 167 -5.50 6.89 2.57
CA ILE A 167 -6.13 8.06 3.19
C ILE A 167 -6.41 9.16 2.16
N ALA A 168 -5.43 9.49 1.31
CA ALA A 168 -5.60 10.51 0.29
C ALA A 168 -6.69 10.14 -0.74
N ASP A 169 -6.74 8.87 -1.14
CA ASP A 169 -7.69 8.41 -2.14
C ASP A 169 -9.12 8.27 -1.61
N GLU A 170 -9.29 7.88 -0.35
CA GLU A 170 -10.60 7.58 0.21
C GLU A 170 -11.09 8.70 1.12
N TRP A 171 -10.32 9.01 2.16
CA TRP A 171 -10.71 10.01 3.16
C TRP A 171 -10.69 11.43 2.59
N GLU A 172 -9.57 11.88 2.05
CA GLU A 172 -9.42 13.28 1.63
C GLU A 172 -10.38 13.64 0.49
N LYS A 173 -10.67 12.69 -0.41
CA LYS A 173 -11.64 12.90 -1.50
C LYS A 173 -13.11 12.83 -1.04
N GLY A 174 -13.44 11.99 -0.06
CA GLY A 174 -14.82 11.72 0.33
C GLY A 174 -15.32 12.43 1.60
N ALA A 175 -14.42 12.87 2.49
CA ALA A 175 -14.79 13.34 3.83
C ALA A 175 -15.70 14.58 3.81
N ALA A 176 -15.50 15.50 2.85
CA ALA A 176 -16.32 16.71 2.76
C ALA A 176 -17.79 16.41 2.43
N ASP A 177 -18.07 15.46 1.52
CA ASP A 177 -19.43 15.04 1.20
C ASP A 177 -20.06 14.31 2.39
N LEU A 178 -19.31 13.42 3.03
CA LEU A 178 -19.79 12.69 4.20
C LEU A 178 -20.09 13.62 5.38
N GLN A 179 -19.21 14.57 5.68
CA GLN A 179 -19.41 15.58 6.72
C GLN A 179 -20.67 16.40 6.46
N LYS A 180 -20.93 16.80 5.22
CA LYS A 180 -22.15 17.51 4.86
C LYS A 180 -23.41 16.67 5.09
N LYS A 181 -23.39 15.39 4.73
CA LYS A 181 -24.52 14.47 4.95
C LYS A 181 -24.79 14.27 6.43
N ILE A 182 -23.75 14.02 7.23
CA ILE A 182 -23.88 13.88 8.69
C ILE A 182 -24.37 15.19 9.32
N GLY A 183 -23.78 16.33 8.94
CA GLY A 183 -24.21 17.64 9.45
C GLY A 183 -25.67 17.97 9.11
N THR A 184 -26.18 17.48 7.98
CA THR A 184 -27.60 17.60 7.63
C THR A 184 -28.48 16.79 8.57
N GLN A 185 -28.10 15.54 8.90
CA GLN A 185 -28.84 14.72 9.86
C GLN A 185 -28.89 15.36 11.25
N LEU A 186 -27.78 15.96 11.68
CA LEU A 186 -27.61 16.53 13.01
C LEU A 186 -28.04 18.00 13.14
N ALA A 187 -28.56 18.62 12.07
CA ALA A 187 -28.77 20.07 11.98
C ALA A 187 -27.54 20.90 12.43
N ASN A 188 -26.33 20.41 12.15
CA ASN A 188 -25.06 21.02 12.53
C ASN A 188 -24.08 21.01 11.35
N ASP A 189 -24.04 22.12 10.61
CA ASP A 189 -23.13 22.30 9.46
C ASP A 189 -21.65 22.47 9.85
N LYS A 190 -21.37 22.64 11.14
CA LYS A 190 -20.03 22.78 11.71
C LYS A 190 -19.50 21.49 12.33
N ILE A 191 -20.21 20.37 12.20
CA ILE A 191 -19.71 19.08 12.68
C ILE A 191 -18.36 18.78 12.02
N ILE A 192 -17.38 18.34 12.80
CA ILE A 192 -16.05 17.98 12.33
C ILE A 192 -15.90 16.46 12.44
N LEU A 193 -15.49 15.84 11.32
CA LEU A 193 -15.12 14.43 11.29
C LEU A 193 -13.59 14.33 11.34
N THR A 194 -13.06 13.75 12.41
CA THR A 194 -11.63 13.60 12.63
C THR A 194 -11.24 12.12 12.49
N PRO A 195 -10.55 11.72 11.40
CA PRO A 195 -10.20 10.32 11.15
C PRO A 195 -9.15 9.79 12.14
N ASN A 196 -8.41 10.71 12.77
CA ASN A 196 -7.37 10.40 13.74
C ASN A 196 -6.33 9.39 13.23
N SER A 197 -5.98 9.50 11.93
CA SER A 197 -5.30 8.45 11.17
C SER A 197 -3.97 8.01 11.77
N GLU A 198 -3.16 8.93 12.31
CA GLU A 198 -1.88 8.57 12.94
C GLU A 198 -2.06 7.72 14.20
N ALA A 199 -3.05 8.06 15.04
CA ALA A 199 -3.33 7.30 16.25
C ALA A 199 -3.94 5.93 15.93
N VAL A 200 -4.84 5.88 14.95
CA VAL A 200 -5.42 4.62 14.44
C VAL A 200 -4.31 3.73 13.88
N TRP A 201 -3.44 4.27 13.02
CA TRP A 201 -2.28 3.55 12.49
C TRP A 201 -1.37 3.01 13.59
N ALA A 202 -0.99 3.87 14.55
CA ALA A 202 -0.11 3.49 15.64
C ALA A 202 -0.68 2.36 16.51
N ALA A 203 -2.00 2.31 16.66
CA ALA A 203 -2.69 1.26 17.41
C ALA A 203 -2.84 -0.06 16.65
N LEU A 204 -2.76 -0.06 15.30
CA LEU A 204 -2.93 -1.26 14.47
C LEU A 204 -1.60 -1.90 14.05
N LYS A 205 -0.57 -1.09 13.75
CA LYS A 205 0.64 -1.55 13.03
C LYS A 205 1.41 -2.72 13.68
N ASN A 206 1.29 -2.89 15.00
CA ASN A 206 2.00 -3.93 15.75
C ASN A 206 1.09 -5.08 16.18
N GLU A 207 -0.20 -5.03 15.85
CA GLU A 207 -1.19 -6.00 16.29
C GLU A 207 -1.31 -7.12 15.27
N LYS A 208 -0.75 -8.29 15.61
CA LYS A 208 -0.67 -9.44 14.69
C LYS A 208 -2.04 -9.86 14.12
N CYS A 209 -3.10 -9.77 14.93
CA CYS A 209 -4.45 -10.09 14.52
C CYS A 209 -4.93 -9.25 13.32
N VAL A 210 -4.44 -8.00 13.20
CA VAL A 210 -4.79 -7.11 12.08
C VAL A 210 -4.26 -7.69 10.78
N SER A 211 -2.96 -8.03 10.73
CA SER A 211 -2.35 -8.65 9.56
C SER A 211 -2.86 -10.07 9.27
N ASP A 212 -3.24 -10.82 10.31
CA ASP A 212 -3.78 -12.18 10.15
C ASP A 212 -5.20 -12.15 9.56
N ASN A 213 -6.05 -11.23 10.03
CA ASN A 213 -7.44 -11.10 9.57
C ASN A 213 -7.52 -10.34 8.24
N ARG A 214 -6.57 -9.42 7.97
CA ARG A 214 -6.57 -8.55 6.81
C ARG A 214 -5.14 -8.24 6.35
N ALA A 215 -4.60 -9.08 5.47
CA ALA A 215 -3.25 -8.91 4.94
C ALA A 215 -3.03 -7.58 4.17
N ASP A 216 -4.11 -6.96 3.67
CA ASP A 216 -4.09 -5.70 2.93
C ASP A 216 -4.45 -4.47 3.79
N TRP A 217 -4.44 -4.58 5.12
CA TRP A 217 -4.98 -3.56 6.03
C TRP A 217 -4.40 -2.15 5.80
N GLU A 218 -3.11 -2.03 5.47
CA GLU A 218 -2.48 -0.73 5.19
C GLU A 218 -3.07 -0.08 3.94
N LYS A 219 -3.27 -0.87 2.88
CA LYS A 219 -3.86 -0.42 1.61
C LYS A 219 -5.33 -0.03 1.79
N ALA A 220 -6.00 -0.58 2.80
CA ALA A 220 -7.40 -0.35 3.11
C ALA A 220 -7.62 0.66 4.25
N LEU A 221 -6.58 1.28 4.84
CA LEU A 221 -6.73 2.10 6.05
C LEU A 221 -7.71 3.27 5.84
N GLY A 222 -7.54 4.06 4.77
CA GLY A 222 -8.40 5.20 4.47
C GLY A 222 -9.84 4.78 4.20
N TYR A 223 -10.02 3.72 3.41
CA TYR A 223 -11.31 3.12 3.13
C TYR A 223 -12.02 2.67 4.42
N MET A 224 -11.32 1.95 5.31
CA MET A 224 -11.92 1.45 6.55
C MET A 224 -12.32 2.57 7.51
N VAL A 225 -11.49 3.60 7.66
CA VAL A 225 -11.86 4.78 8.45
C VAL A 225 -13.12 5.42 7.87
N MET A 226 -13.19 5.60 6.55
CA MET A 226 -14.39 6.12 5.87
C MET A 226 -15.64 5.26 6.16
N GLU A 227 -15.53 3.94 6.11
CA GLU A 227 -16.66 3.03 6.37
C GLU A 227 -17.22 3.16 7.80
N TYR A 228 -16.39 3.42 8.81
CA TYR A 228 -16.90 3.70 10.16
C TYR A 228 -17.72 4.99 10.21
N PHE A 229 -17.27 6.07 9.57
CA PHE A 229 -18.07 7.30 9.53
C PHE A 229 -19.34 7.14 8.68
N LYS A 230 -19.32 6.33 7.62
CA LYS A 230 -20.54 5.96 6.89
C LYS A 230 -21.49 5.13 7.74
N GLY A 231 -20.99 4.27 8.64
CA GLY A 231 -21.82 3.56 9.62
C GLY A 231 -22.53 4.50 10.60
N LEU A 232 -21.87 5.58 11.02
CA LEU A 232 -22.53 6.66 11.76
C LEU A 232 -23.65 7.30 10.91
N LEU A 233 -23.36 7.72 9.67
CA LEU A 233 -24.38 8.30 8.80
C LEU A 233 -25.58 7.37 8.63
N TRP A 234 -25.33 6.08 8.36
CA TRP A 234 -26.37 5.07 8.20
C TRP A 234 -27.26 4.99 9.44
N THR A 235 -26.68 5.01 10.64
CA THR A 235 -27.47 4.97 11.88
C THR A 235 -28.30 6.23 12.06
N LEU A 236 -27.73 7.40 11.77
CA LEU A 236 -28.47 8.67 11.86
C LEU A 236 -29.67 8.71 10.90
N GLU A 237 -29.49 8.20 9.68
CA GLU A 237 -30.56 8.05 8.70
C GLU A 237 -31.62 7.05 9.15
N TYR A 238 -31.21 5.91 9.71
CA TYR A 238 -32.10 4.86 10.20
C TYR A 238 -32.99 5.36 11.35
N GLU A 239 -32.40 6.06 12.33
CA GLU A 239 -33.09 6.67 13.46
C GLU A 239 -33.81 7.99 13.11
N LYS A 240 -33.68 8.46 11.86
CA LYS A 240 -34.37 9.63 11.30
C LYS A 240 -34.05 10.96 11.99
N PHE A 241 -32.79 11.15 12.40
CA PHE A 241 -32.31 12.38 13.06
C PHE A 241 -32.69 13.66 12.29
N ALA A 242 -32.64 13.67 10.95
CA ALA A 242 -33.00 14.85 10.16
C ALA A 242 -34.45 15.35 10.36
N SER A 243 -35.34 14.54 10.92
CA SER A 243 -36.76 14.86 11.11
C SER A 243 -37.20 14.86 12.58
N ASP A 244 -36.26 14.73 13.52
CA ASP A 244 -36.55 14.64 14.95
C ASP A 244 -35.70 15.67 15.72
N ASP A 245 -36.34 16.79 16.07
CA ASP A 245 -35.69 17.89 16.79
C ASP A 245 -35.14 17.44 18.15
N MET A 246 -35.77 16.47 18.83
CA MET A 246 -35.30 15.99 20.14
C MET A 246 -33.99 15.19 20.00
N LEU A 247 -33.86 14.39 18.95
CA LEU A 247 -32.61 13.66 18.67
C LEU A 247 -31.47 14.61 18.28
N GLN A 248 -31.77 15.65 17.51
CA GLN A 248 -30.78 16.68 17.14
C GLN A 248 -30.33 17.49 18.36
N GLU A 249 -31.28 17.92 19.21
CA GLU A 249 -31.00 18.63 20.46
C GLU A 249 -30.17 17.76 21.41
N GLY A 250 -30.59 16.51 21.65
CA GLY A 250 -29.86 15.57 22.50
C GLY A 250 -28.43 15.34 22.02
N PHE A 251 -28.21 15.21 20.71
CA PHE A 251 -26.86 15.12 20.16
C PHE A 251 -26.04 16.39 20.41
N ALA A 252 -26.62 17.57 20.16
CA ALA A 252 -25.93 18.84 20.34
C ALA A 252 -25.55 19.09 21.81
N GLU A 253 -26.39 18.69 22.76
CA GLU A 253 -26.13 18.78 24.19
C GLU A 253 -25.03 17.80 24.65
N ALA A 254 -25.06 16.57 24.14
CA ALA A 254 -24.11 15.53 24.52
C ALA A 254 -22.73 15.71 23.84
N VAL A 255 -22.70 16.27 22.63
CA VAL A 255 -21.50 16.50 21.82
C VAL A 255 -21.30 18.00 21.54
N PRO A 256 -21.12 18.83 22.60
CA PRO A 256 -21.07 20.29 22.47
C PRO A 256 -19.87 20.81 21.68
N LYS A 257 -18.83 19.97 21.46
CA LYS A 257 -17.69 20.33 20.60
C LYS A 257 -17.99 20.15 19.11
N GLY A 258 -19.09 19.47 18.77
CA GLY A 258 -19.42 19.16 17.39
C GLY A 258 -18.34 18.33 16.69
N GLU A 259 -17.69 17.41 17.40
CA GLU A 259 -16.58 16.62 16.88
C GLU A 259 -16.87 15.12 17.00
N VAL A 260 -16.60 14.39 15.92
CA VAL A 260 -16.66 12.93 15.86
C VAL A 260 -15.28 12.39 15.54
N LYS A 261 -14.76 11.46 16.35
CA LYS A 261 -13.41 10.88 16.20
C LYS A 261 -13.43 9.37 16.03
N MET A 262 -12.56 8.87 15.16
CA MET A 262 -12.22 7.44 15.17
C MET A 262 -11.12 7.17 16.21
N ARG A 263 -11.22 6.06 16.93
CA ARG A 263 -10.11 5.53 17.74
C ARG A 263 -10.13 4.01 17.82
N ILE A 264 -8.96 3.44 18.09
CA ILE A 264 -8.80 2.02 18.41
C ILE A 264 -8.62 1.90 19.93
N VAL A 265 -9.38 1.01 20.55
CA VAL A 265 -9.31 0.72 21.99
C VAL A 265 -8.94 -0.73 22.24
N LYS A 266 -8.39 -1.01 23.42
CA LYS A 266 -8.04 -2.39 23.81
C LYS A 266 -9.26 -3.26 24.07
N LYS A 267 -10.36 -2.65 24.50
CA LYS A 267 -11.60 -3.33 24.87
C LYS A 267 -12.77 -2.36 24.73
N LEU A 268 -13.89 -2.87 24.23
CA LEU A 268 -15.18 -2.18 24.20
C LEU A 268 -15.90 -2.34 25.55
N VAL A 269 -16.72 -1.38 25.93
CA VAL A 269 -17.45 -1.42 27.21
C VAL A 269 -18.75 -2.21 27.04
N GLN A 270 -19.50 -1.91 25.98
CA GLN A 270 -20.82 -2.49 25.72
C GLN A 270 -20.90 -3.22 24.37
N GLY A 271 -20.10 -2.81 23.39
CA GLY A 271 -20.11 -3.36 22.04
C GLY A 271 -19.37 -4.69 21.91
N SER A 272 -19.76 -5.50 20.91
CA SER A 272 -19.06 -6.74 20.54
C SER A 272 -17.99 -6.50 19.48
N TYR A 273 -18.35 -5.80 18.40
CA TYR A 273 -17.44 -5.45 17.30
C TYR A 273 -17.02 -4.00 17.36
N ASN A 274 -18.00 -3.13 17.61
CA ASN A 274 -17.91 -1.69 17.46
C ASN A 274 -18.76 -1.01 18.54
N GLU A 275 -18.41 0.23 18.86
CA GLU A 275 -19.08 1.01 19.90
C GLU A 275 -18.97 2.50 19.59
N CYS A 276 -19.99 3.26 19.96
CA CYS A 276 -19.89 4.71 20.06
C CYS A 276 -19.96 5.13 21.53
N VAL A 277 -19.11 6.07 21.94
CA VAL A 277 -19.12 6.64 23.30
C VAL A 277 -18.92 8.14 23.25
N ILE A 278 -19.48 8.86 24.22
CA ILE A 278 -19.28 10.31 24.35
C ILE A 278 -18.33 10.54 25.52
N GLU A 279 -17.20 11.19 25.23
CA GLU A 279 -16.20 11.55 26.23
C GLU A 279 -15.74 12.99 25.99
N ASP A 280 -15.74 13.79 27.06
CA ASP A 280 -15.36 15.21 27.03
C ASP A 280 -16.05 16.01 25.92
N GLY A 281 -17.31 15.70 25.64
CA GLY A 281 -18.12 16.36 24.61
C GLY A 281 -17.74 16.06 23.17
N VAL A 282 -17.04 14.95 22.92
CA VAL A 282 -16.71 14.40 21.60
C VAL A 282 -17.35 13.02 21.46
N LEU A 283 -17.95 12.73 20.29
CA LEU A 283 -18.39 11.38 19.96
C LEU A 283 -17.21 10.57 19.43
N TYR A 284 -16.84 9.49 20.11
CA TYR A 284 -15.86 8.54 19.63
C TYR A 284 -16.56 7.35 18.97
N LEU A 285 -16.21 7.09 17.72
CA LEU A 285 -16.42 5.82 17.03
C LEU A 285 -15.22 4.93 17.36
N GLN A 286 -15.45 3.77 17.98
CA GLN A 286 -14.37 2.92 18.44
C GLN A 286 -14.56 1.44 18.15
N THR A 287 -13.43 0.79 17.91
CA THR A 287 -13.30 -0.65 17.65
C THR A 287 -12.01 -1.17 18.29
N THR A 288 -11.77 -2.47 18.24
CA THR A 288 -10.52 -3.11 18.67
C THR A 288 -9.66 -3.52 17.47
N PRO A 289 -8.37 -3.79 17.64
CA PRO A 289 -7.54 -4.35 16.56
C PRO A 289 -8.09 -5.66 15.98
N GLU A 290 -8.69 -6.50 16.82
CA GLU A 290 -9.26 -7.80 16.42
C GLU A 290 -10.47 -7.63 15.49
N ASN A 291 -11.28 -6.60 15.72
CA ASN A 291 -12.50 -6.32 14.97
C ASN A 291 -12.32 -5.28 13.86
N TRP A 292 -11.08 -4.86 13.57
CA TRP A 292 -10.79 -3.82 12.59
C TRP A 292 -11.39 -4.13 11.21
N GLY A 293 -12.27 -3.25 10.74
CA GLY A 293 -12.94 -3.36 9.43
C GLY A 293 -14.11 -4.34 9.42
N THR A 294 -14.59 -4.78 10.58
CA THR A 294 -15.72 -5.71 10.70
C THR A 294 -16.99 -4.97 11.08
N ASN A 295 -18.08 -5.21 10.35
CA ASN A 295 -19.42 -4.66 10.64
C ASN A 295 -19.42 -3.15 10.92
N CYS A 296 -18.70 -2.36 10.12
CA CYS A 296 -18.56 -0.92 10.33
C CYS A 296 -19.90 -0.17 10.36
N SER A 297 -20.95 -0.71 9.73
CA SER A 297 -22.32 -0.18 9.79
C SER A 297 -22.86 -0.07 11.22
N ASP A 298 -22.43 -0.94 12.13
CA ASP A 298 -23.02 -1.08 13.46
C ASP A 298 -22.36 -0.16 14.50
N ILE A 299 -21.35 0.61 14.08
CA ILE A 299 -20.49 1.45 14.94
C ILE A 299 -21.23 2.44 15.82
N ALA A 300 -22.38 2.92 15.38
CA ALA A 300 -23.20 3.89 16.09
C ALA A 300 -24.57 3.34 16.49
N SER A 301 -24.80 2.03 16.41
CA SER A 301 -26.11 1.39 16.68
C SER A 301 -26.70 1.67 18.08
N LYS A 302 -25.88 2.20 18.99
CA LYS A 302 -26.24 2.58 20.36
C LYS A 302 -26.26 4.08 20.61
N ILE A 303 -26.23 4.90 19.57
CA ILE A 303 -26.16 6.35 19.69
C ILE A 303 -27.34 6.92 20.48
N VAL A 304 -28.58 6.48 20.22
CA VAL A 304 -29.77 6.98 20.94
C VAL A 304 -29.73 6.62 22.43
N ASP A 305 -29.15 5.47 22.81
CA ASP A 305 -29.06 5.03 24.20
C ASP A 305 -28.06 5.89 25.03
N ILE A 306 -27.20 6.68 24.37
CA ILE A 306 -26.13 7.47 25.02
C ILE A 306 -26.30 8.99 24.87
N LEU A 307 -27.36 9.45 24.21
CA LEU A 307 -27.79 10.86 24.18
C LEU A 307 -28.68 11.16 25.39
#